data_AF-A0A3B8QV71-F1
#
_entry.id   AF-A0A3B8QV71-F1
#
_cell.length_a   1.000
_cell.length_b   1.000
_cell.length_c   1.000
_cell.angle_alpha   90.00
_cell.angle_beta   90.00
_cell.angle_gamma   90.00
#
_symmetry.space_group_name_H-M   'P 1'
#
loop_
_entity.id
_entity.type
_entity.pdbx_description
1 polymer ?
#
loop_
_entity_poly.entity_id
_entity_poly.type
_entity_poly.pdbx_seq_one_letter_code
_entity_poly.pdbx_strand_id
1 'polypeptide(L)'
;MKLFKSITLVSSAMAMFFSAANAAVPAEEAAKLGGELTPFGAIQAGNADGSIPAWQGGITAPPSGLGYEGDGDHHPDPFAEDEVLFKIDATNAAEHADKLSDGVKAMLEQYNDTFYLNVYQSRRTHAMPEWVYDNTKKNAVNAELVEGGNGVVGAYGGVPFPMPATGQEVIWNHLMRYTGAYRS
;
A
#
# COMPACT_ATOMS: atom_id res chain seq x y z
N MET A 1 58.39 0.75 16.86
CA MET A 1 58.90 -0.64 16.77
C MET A 1 58.85 -1.28 18.15
N LYS A 2 58.02 -2.33 18.30
CA LYS A 2 57.88 -3.35 19.36
C LYS A 2 56.39 -3.68 19.44
N LEU A 3 55.85 -4.56 18.60
CA LEU A 3 56.00 -6.03 18.48
C LEU A 3 54.71 -6.71 19.00
N PHE A 4 54.01 -7.29 18.03
CA PHE A 4 52.84 -8.14 18.10
C PHE A 4 52.95 -9.29 19.12
N LYS A 5 51.86 -9.57 19.85
CA LYS A 5 51.19 -10.90 19.99
C LYS A 5 50.26 -10.91 21.22
N SER A 6 48.97 -11.08 20.97
CA SER A 6 48.08 -11.96 21.73
C SER A 6 46.76 -12.10 20.99
N ILE A 7 46.77 -12.97 20.00
CA ILE A 7 45.56 -13.64 19.48
C ILE A 7 45.39 -14.87 20.38
N THR A 8 44.20 -15.07 20.93
CA THR A 8 43.35 -16.29 20.88
C THR A 8 42.45 -16.36 22.13
N LEU A 9 41.21 -16.79 21.91
CA LEU A 9 40.19 -17.26 22.88
C LEU A 9 39.29 -16.22 23.56
N VAL A 10 38.25 -15.77 22.84
CA VAL A 10 36.86 -15.91 23.30
C VAL A 10 35.98 -16.31 22.10
N SER A 11 36.03 -17.59 21.72
CA SER A 11 34.94 -18.25 21.01
C SER A 11 34.02 -18.86 22.06
N SER A 12 32.88 -18.23 22.32
CA SER A 12 31.73 -18.95 22.87
C SER A 12 30.43 -18.16 22.66
N ALA A 13 29.55 -18.79 21.89
CA ALA A 13 28.10 -18.75 22.02
C ALA A 13 27.41 -17.39 21.95
N MET A 14 27.01 -17.02 20.72
CA MET A 14 25.63 -16.58 20.49
C MET A 14 25.18 -17.00 19.09
N ALA A 15 25.13 -18.31 18.86
CA ALA A 15 24.33 -18.89 17.79
C ALA A 15 22.95 -19.21 18.39
N MET A 16 21.95 -18.39 18.04
CA MET A 16 20.54 -18.75 17.77
C MET A 16 19.68 -17.49 17.80
N PHE A 17 19.61 -16.79 16.67
CA PHE A 17 18.41 -16.04 16.28
C PHE A 17 17.87 -16.71 15.01
N PHE A 18 17.30 -17.91 15.17
CA PHE A 18 16.42 -18.48 14.17
C PHE A 18 15.10 -18.81 14.85
N SER A 19 14.04 -18.26 14.25
CA SER A 19 12.62 -18.52 14.49
C SER A 19 12.04 -17.96 15.79
N ALA A 20 11.67 -16.68 15.76
CA ALA A 20 10.38 -16.30 16.36
C ALA A 20 9.33 -16.49 15.27
N ALA A 21 8.35 -17.34 15.53
CA ALA A 21 7.16 -17.52 14.73
C ALA A 21 6.57 -16.15 14.31
N ASN A 22 6.06 -16.06 13.08
CA ASN A 22 5.27 -14.91 12.61
C ASN A 22 3.95 -14.91 13.40
N ALA A 23 4.02 -14.50 14.66
CA ALA A 23 2.86 -14.35 15.51
C ALA A 23 2.02 -13.19 14.97
N ALA A 24 0.71 -13.35 15.04
CA ALA A 24 -0.23 -12.30 14.73
C ALA A 24 0.13 -10.97 15.43
N VAL A 25 -0.23 -9.86 14.79
CA VAL A 25 0.10 -8.52 15.28
C VAL A 25 -0.48 -8.34 16.69
N PRO A 26 0.28 -7.83 17.68
CA PRO A 26 -0.24 -7.56 19.02
C PRO A 26 -1.52 -6.72 18.95
N ALA A 27 -2.48 -6.97 19.84
CA ALA A 27 -3.77 -6.28 19.84
C ALA A 27 -3.61 -4.75 19.94
N GLU A 28 -2.59 -4.28 20.67
CA GLU A 28 -2.24 -2.86 20.82
C GLU A 28 -1.79 -2.25 19.49
N GLU A 29 -1.04 -3.00 18.69
CA GLU A 29 -0.55 -2.55 17.40
C GLU A 29 -1.68 -2.60 16.35
N ALA A 30 -2.53 -3.62 16.40
CA ALA A 30 -3.75 -3.70 15.58
C ALA A 30 -4.77 -2.59 15.91
N ALA A 31 -4.72 -2.02 17.13
CA ALA A 31 -5.57 -0.89 17.51
C ALA A 31 -5.25 0.40 16.73
N LYS A 32 -4.09 0.48 16.04
CA LYS A 32 -3.76 1.59 15.13
C LYS A 32 -4.64 1.63 13.89
N LEU A 33 -5.27 0.50 13.51
CA LEU A 33 -6.20 0.41 12.38
C LEU A 33 -7.49 1.17 12.68
N GLY A 34 -7.85 2.10 11.79
CA GLY A 34 -8.96 3.04 11.96
C GLY A 34 -8.59 4.30 12.75
N GLY A 35 -7.31 4.51 13.05
CA GLY A 35 -6.78 5.68 13.75
C GLY A 35 -5.55 6.24 13.03
N GLU A 36 -4.36 5.82 13.45
CA GLU A 36 -3.09 6.20 12.79
C GLU A 36 -2.99 5.60 11.38
N LEU A 37 -3.53 4.39 11.22
CA LEU A 37 -3.64 3.68 9.97
C LEU A 37 -5.10 3.68 9.50
N THR A 38 -5.30 3.67 8.18
CA THR A 38 -6.60 3.36 7.58
C THR A 38 -7.05 1.97 8.00
N PRO A 39 -8.34 1.63 7.85
CA PRO A 39 -8.83 0.30 8.20
C PRO A 39 -8.15 -0.86 7.45
N PHE A 40 -7.42 -0.57 6.38
CA PHE A 40 -6.66 -1.51 5.56
C PHE A 40 -5.13 -1.35 5.68
N GLY A 41 -4.64 -0.60 6.68
CA GLY A 41 -3.23 -0.60 7.06
C GLY A 41 -2.32 0.44 6.41
N ALA A 42 -2.85 1.33 5.58
CA ALA A 42 -2.07 2.46 5.05
C ALA A 42 -2.00 3.60 6.07
N ILE A 43 -1.02 4.50 5.97
CA ILE A 43 -1.00 5.72 6.81
C ILE A 43 -2.26 6.55 6.54
N GLN A 44 -3.00 6.93 7.60
CA GLN A 44 -4.23 7.69 7.48
C GLN A 44 -3.97 9.17 7.17
N ALA A 45 -2.94 9.75 7.79
CA ALA A 45 -2.54 11.15 7.60
C ALA A 45 -2.12 11.46 6.15
N GLY A 46 -2.23 12.74 5.80
CA GLY A 46 -1.62 13.29 4.60
C GLY A 46 -0.10 13.39 4.75
N ASN A 47 0.61 13.64 3.66
CA ASN A 47 2.05 13.85 3.71
C ASN A 47 2.40 15.30 4.11
N ALA A 48 3.65 15.51 4.51
CA ALA A 48 4.09 16.78 5.09
C ALA A 48 4.07 17.96 4.09
N ASP A 49 4.25 17.70 2.80
CA ASP A 49 4.24 18.74 1.75
C ASP A 49 2.82 19.11 1.25
N GLY A 50 1.79 18.39 1.71
CA GLY A 50 0.39 18.66 1.38
C GLY A 50 -0.08 18.14 0.01
N SER A 51 0.78 17.50 -0.78
CA SER A 51 0.41 16.94 -2.09
C SER A 51 -0.45 15.67 -2.01
N ILE A 52 -0.43 14.97 -0.86
CA ILE A 52 -1.26 13.80 -0.58
C ILE A 52 -2.17 14.14 0.60
N PRO A 53 -3.51 14.20 0.41
CA PRO A 53 -4.42 14.51 1.50
C PRO A 53 -4.52 13.34 2.50
N ALA A 54 -5.03 13.63 3.70
CA ALA A 54 -5.45 12.57 4.62
C ALA A 54 -6.60 11.75 4.01
N TRP A 55 -6.65 10.46 4.34
CA TRP A 55 -7.77 9.60 3.96
C TRP A 55 -8.97 9.91 4.85
N GLN A 56 -10.14 10.13 4.23
CA GLN A 56 -11.35 10.61 4.90
C GLN A 56 -12.55 9.66 4.69
N GLY A 57 -12.31 8.36 4.50
CA GLY A 57 -13.38 7.38 4.27
C GLY A 57 -13.56 6.95 2.82
N GLY A 58 -13.02 7.71 1.86
CA GLY A 58 -13.17 7.43 0.43
C GLY A 58 -14.57 7.74 -0.11
N ILE A 59 -14.88 7.27 -1.32
CA ILE A 59 -16.19 7.43 -1.96
C ILE A 59 -17.06 6.22 -1.61
N THR A 60 -18.09 6.43 -0.77
CA THR A 60 -19.01 5.38 -0.31
C THR A 60 -20.37 5.40 -0.99
N ALA A 61 -20.68 6.46 -1.73
CA ALA A 61 -21.87 6.58 -2.56
C ALA A 61 -21.50 7.28 -3.88
N PRO A 62 -22.22 7.01 -4.99
CA PRO A 62 -22.02 7.72 -6.25
C PRO A 62 -22.14 9.23 -6.03
N PRO A 63 -21.15 10.04 -6.43
CA PRO A 63 -21.28 11.48 -6.29
C PRO A 63 -22.47 12.01 -7.08
N SER A 64 -23.24 12.91 -6.46
CA SER A 64 -24.45 13.47 -7.05
C SER A 64 -24.15 14.22 -8.34
N GLY A 65 -25.06 14.13 -9.32
CA GLY A 65 -24.97 14.92 -10.56
C GLY A 65 -24.06 14.34 -11.65
N LEU A 66 -23.49 13.15 -11.43
CA LEU A 66 -22.66 12.46 -12.43
C LEU A 66 -23.43 11.55 -13.40
N GLY A 67 -24.77 11.56 -13.34
CA GLY A 67 -25.62 10.77 -14.24
C GLY A 67 -25.46 9.25 -14.08
N TYR A 68 -24.97 8.78 -12.93
CA TYR A 68 -24.93 7.35 -12.61
C TYR A 68 -26.34 6.88 -12.24
N GLU A 69 -26.95 6.04 -13.07
CA GLU A 69 -28.33 5.55 -12.89
C GLU A 69 -28.37 4.15 -12.26
N GLY A 70 -27.25 3.44 -12.22
CA GLY A 70 -27.07 2.23 -11.42
C GLY A 70 -26.31 1.11 -12.14
N ASP A 71 -26.65 -0.12 -11.79
CA ASP A 71 -25.99 -1.32 -12.31
C ASP A 71 -26.13 -1.42 -13.83
N GLY A 72 -24.99 -1.55 -14.51
CA GLY A 72 -24.92 -1.62 -15.98
C GLY A 72 -24.42 -0.32 -16.63
N ASP A 73 -24.38 0.79 -15.89
CA ASP A 73 -23.85 2.06 -16.40
C ASP A 73 -22.33 2.13 -16.36
N HIS A 74 -21.80 2.98 -17.26
CA HIS A 74 -20.41 3.38 -17.18
C HIS A 74 -20.18 4.22 -15.93
N HIS A 75 -19.13 3.91 -15.18
CA HIS A 75 -18.80 4.70 -13.99
C HIS A 75 -18.28 6.07 -14.44
N PRO A 76 -18.97 7.17 -14.07
CA PRO A 76 -18.53 8.50 -14.45
C PRO A 76 -17.24 8.87 -13.70
N ASP A 77 -16.45 9.76 -14.28
CA ASP A 77 -15.29 10.35 -13.59
C ASP A 77 -15.78 11.29 -12.48
N PRO A 78 -15.51 10.99 -11.19
CA PRO A 78 -15.92 11.84 -10.09
C PRO A 78 -15.18 13.18 -10.01
N PHE A 79 -14.11 13.35 -10.79
CA PHE A 79 -13.26 14.54 -10.77
C PHE A 79 -13.00 15.08 -12.18
N ALA A 80 -14.01 15.08 -13.04
CA ALA A 80 -13.89 15.60 -14.41
C ALA A 80 -13.41 17.06 -14.49
N GLU A 81 -13.59 17.82 -13.41
CA GLU A 81 -13.17 19.23 -13.28
C GLU A 81 -11.74 19.39 -12.70
N ASP A 82 -11.00 18.30 -12.45
CA ASP A 82 -9.63 18.40 -11.94
C ASP A 82 -8.69 18.99 -13.01
N GLU A 83 -8.15 20.18 -12.69
CA GLU A 83 -7.21 20.86 -13.56
C GLU A 83 -5.81 20.24 -13.50
N VAL A 84 -5.08 20.34 -14.61
CA VAL A 84 -3.67 19.94 -14.69
C VAL A 84 -2.85 20.92 -13.85
N LEU A 85 -2.19 20.42 -12.81
CA LEU A 85 -1.29 21.22 -11.96
C LEU A 85 -0.02 21.59 -12.72
N PHE A 86 0.56 20.62 -13.41
CA PHE A 86 1.70 20.82 -14.30
C PHE A 86 1.88 19.63 -15.25
N LYS A 87 2.68 19.83 -16.29
CA LYS A 87 2.99 18.82 -17.31
C LYS A 87 4.47 18.45 -17.22
N ILE A 88 4.75 17.15 -17.22
CA ILE A 88 6.10 16.60 -17.34
C ILE A 88 6.28 16.10 -18.76
N ASP A 89 7.29 16.62 -19.47
CA ASP A 89 7.70 16.16 -20.79
C ASP A 89 9.23 15.98 -20.83
N ALA A 90 9.77 15.64 -22.01
CA ALA A 90 11.20 15.40 -22.16
C ALA A 90 12.07 16.61 -21.79
N THR A 91 11.54 17.84 -21.83
CA THR A 91 12.32 19.06 -21.57
C THR A 91 12.54 19.31 -20.08
N ASN A 92 11.61 18.87 -19.22
CA ASN A 92 11.67 19.05 -17.76
C ASN A 92 11.74 17.73 -16.97
N ALA A 93 11.81 16.57 -17.65
CA ALA A 93 11.91 15.26 -17.01
C ALA A 93 13.07 15.16 -16.00
N ALA A 94 14.19 15.84 -16.26
CA ALA A 94 15.34 15.87 -15.37
C ALA A 94 15.03 16.56 -14.03
N GLU A 95 14.16 17.57 -14.01
CA GLU A 95 13.76 18.29 -12.80
C GLU A 95 12.86 17.45 -11.89
N HIS A 96 12.20 16.44 -12.45
CA HIS A 96 11.28 15.53 -11.76
C HIS A 96 11.80 14.09 -11.68
N ALA A 97 13.10 13.86 -11.90
CA ALA A 97 13.66 12.53 -12.04
C ALA A 97 13.50 11.63 -10.80
N ASP A 98 13.32 12.22 -9.61
CA ASP A 98 13.04 11.52 -8.36
C ASP A 98 11.58 11.02 -8.25
N LYS A 99 10.69 11.54 -9.10
CA LYS A 99 9.27 11.14 -9.18
C LYS A 99 8.96 10.18 -10.33
N LEU A 100 9.91 9.95 -11.23
CA LEU A 100 9.74 9.14 -12.42
C LEU A 100 10.42 7.79 -12.27
N SER A 101 9.71 6.71 -12.61
CA SER A 101 10.33 5.39 -12.75
C SER A 101 11.21 5.35 -14.01
N ASP A 102 12.17 4.43 -14.04
CA ASP A 102 13.09 4.31 -15.18
C ASP A 102 12.35 3.99 -16.48
N GLY A 103 11.26 3.22 -16.42
CA GLY A 103 10.40 2.97 -17.58
C GLY A 103 9.72 4.24 -18.10
N VAL A 104 9.26 5.12 -17.21
CA VAL A 104 8.64 6.39 -17.60
C VAL A 104 9.67 7.36 -18.17
N LYS A 105 10.88 7.42 -17.60
CA LYS A 105 11.99 8.19 -18.16
C LYS A 105 12.33 7.74 -19.58
N ALA A 106 12.45 6.43 -19.79
CA ALA A 106 12.70 5.86 -21.11
C ALA A 106 11.59 6.21 -22.12
N MET A 107 10.32 6.23 -21.70
CA MET A 107 9.21 6.64 -22.56
C MET A 107 9.29 8.12 -22.95
N LEU A 108 9.64 9.01 -22.01
CA LEU A 108 9.84 10.44 -22.27
C LEU A 108 11.02 10.69 -23.21
N GLU A 109 12.11 9.92 -23.08
CA GLU A 109 13.27 10.02 -23.97
C GLU A 109 12.97 9.50 -25.38
N GLN A 110 12.31 8.33 -25.49
CA GLN A 110 12.03 7.66 -26.76
C GLN A 110 10.94 8.37 -27.57
N TYR A 111 9.96 8.98 -26.89
CA TYR A 111 8.79 9.61 -27.50
C TYR A 111 8.65 11.07 -27.06
N ASN A 112 9.75 11.81 -27.07
CA ASN A 112 9.83 13.19 -26.58
C ASN A 112 8.79 14.17 -27.17
N ASP A 113 8.36 13.95 -28.42
CA ASP A 113 7.40 14.82 -29.11
C ASP A 113 5.93 14.50 -28.79
N THR A 114 5.62 13.28 -28.33
CA THR A 114 4.23 12.80 -28.20
C THR A 114 3.87 12.31 -26.80
N PHE A 115 4.85 11.87 -26.01
CA PHE A 115 4.63 11.36 -24.67
C PHE A 115 4.90 12.44 -23.63
N TYR A 116 3.96 12.57 -22.71
CA TYR A 116 4.03 13.49 -21.58
C TYR A 116 3.10 13.00 -20.47
N LEU A 117 3.27 13.55 -19.28
CA LEU A 117 2.46 13.25 -18.11
C LEU A 117 1.78 14.53 -17.65
N ASN A 118 0.45 14.53 -17.60
CA ASN A 118 -0.29 15.54 -16.87
C ASN A 118 -0.37 15.12 -15.41
N VAL A 119 0.06 16.01 -14.52
CA VAL A 119 -0.02 15.80 -13.08
C VAL A 119 -1.24 16.52 -12.55
N TYR A 120 -2.07 15.80 -11.80
CA TYR A 120 -3.30 16.30 -11.18
C TYR A 120 -3.17 16.22 -9.66
N GLN A 121 -4.14 16.81 -8.96
CA GLN A 121 -4.21 16.70 -7.50
C GLN A 121 -4.46 15.26 -7.04
N SER A 122 -3.86 14.88 -5.91
CA SER A 122 -4.06 13.54 -5.35
C SER A 122 -5.44 13.43 -4.71
N ARG A 123 -6.18 12.37 -5.05
CA ARG A 123 -7.47 12.03 -4.43
C ARG A 123 -7.38 10.66 -3.75
N ARG A 124 -7.63 10.59 -2.45
CA ARG A 124 -7.65 9.31 -1.70
C ARG A 124 -9.08 8.79 -1.55
N THR A 125 -9.61 8.20 -2.61
CA THR A 125 -11.03 7.81 -2.73
C THR A 125 -11.35 6.35 -2.43
N HIS A 126 -10.33 5.51 -2.20
CA HIS A 126 -10.56 4.09 -1.94
C HIS A 126 -11.45 3.89 -0.71
N ALA A 127 -12.51 3.12 -0.89
CA ALA A 127 -13.44 2.69 0.15
C ALA A 127 -13.80 1.22 -0.06
N MET A 128 -14.14 0.54 1.03
CA MET A 128 -14.63 -0.84 1.06
C MET A 128 -15.85 -0.91 1.99
N PRO A 129 -16.71 -1.93 1.86
CA PRO A 129 -17.79 -2.14 2.81
C PRO A 129 -17.29 -2.30 4.25
N GLU A 130 -18.09 -1.85 5.21
CA GLU A 130 -17.72 -1.86 6.64
C GLU A 130 -17.33 -3.25 7.15
N TRP A 131 -18.04 -4.30 6.71
CA TRP A 131 -17.73 -5.68 7.10
C TRP A 131 -16.31 -6.12 6.67
N VAL A 132 -15.77 -5.55 5.59
CA VAL A 132 -14.39 -5.81 5.13
C VAL A 132 -13.39 -5.18 6.10
N TYR A 133 -13.68 -3.98 6.59
CA TYR A 133 -12.86 -3.29 7.59
C TYR A 133 -12.84 -4.04 8.92
N ASP A 134 -14.02 -4.46 9.40
CA ASP A 134 -14.15 -5.24 10.63
C ASP A 134 -13.37 -6.54 10.57
N ASN A 135 -13.49 -7.25 9.45
CA ASN A 135 -12.77 -8.48 9.22
C ASN A 135 -11.27 -8.24 9.08
N THR A 136 -10.85 -7.16 8.41
CA THR A 136 -9.43 -6.79 8.31
C THR A 136 -8.81 -6.57 9.69
N LYS A 137 -9.53 -5.90 10.60
CA LYS A 137 -9.09 -5.71 11.99
C LYS A 137 -8.98 -7.04 12.75
N LYS A 138 -9.91 -7.98 12.51
CA LYS A 138 -9.81 -9.35 13.07
C LYS A 138 -8.65 -10.11 12.46
N ASN A 139 -8.41 -9.99 11.16
CA ASN A 139 -7.32 -10.68 10.48
C ASN A 139 -5.96 -10.20 11.02
N ALA A 140 -5.81 -8.91 11.32
CA ALA A 140 -4.57 -8.37 11.90
C ALA A 140 -4.06 -9.18 13.12
N VAL A 141 -4.97 -9.69 13.96
CA VAL A 141 -4.65 -10.42 15.19
C VAL A 141 -4.84 -11.94 15.09
N ASN A 142 -5.36 -12.46 13.97
CA ASN A 142 -5.64 -13.90 13.82
C ASN A 142 -4.98 -14.53 12.59
N ALA A 143 -4.59 -13.74 11.59
CA ALA A 143 -4.06 -14.25 10.34
C ALA A 143 -2.61 -14.72 10.52
N GLU A 144 -2.33 -15.91 10.02
CA GLU A 144 -1.00 -16.51 10.04
C GLU A 144 -0.69 -17.14 8.67
N LEU A 145 0.60 -17.12 8.31
CA LEU A 145 1.08 -17.92 7.18
C LEU A 145 1.19 -19.39 7.59
N VAL A 146 0.69 -20.28 6.74
CA VAL A 146 0.92 -21.73 6.88
C VAL A 146 2.42 -22.02 6.75
N GLU A 147 2.87 -23.14 7.32
CA GLU A 147 4.26 -23.60 7.17
C GLU A 147 4.70 -23.59 5.69
N GLY A 148 5.84 -22.94 5.43
CA GLY A 148 6.38 -22.73 4.09
C GLY A 148 5.78 -21.53 3.32
N GLY A 149 4.86 -20.77 3.92
CA GLY A 149 4.35 -19.51 3.35
C GLY A 149 3.37 -19.68 2.18
N ASN A 150 2.97 -20.92 1.88
CA ASN A 150 2.13 -21.27 0.73
C ASN A 150 0.62 -21.24 1.04
N GLY A 151 0.22 -20.65 2.16
CA GLY A 151 -1.19 -20.46 2.49
C GLY A 151 -1.36 -19.46 3.63
N VAL A 152 -2.60 -19.04 3.82
CA VAL A 152 -3.03 -18.17 4.93
C VAL A 152 -4.13 -18.89 5.70
N VAL A 153 -4.04 -18.86 7.03
CA VAL A 153 -5.09 -19.33 7.95
C VAL A 153 -5.52 -18.18 8.86
N GLY A 154 -6.72 -18.26 9.42
CA GLY A 154 -7.24 -17.26 10.36
C GLY A 154 -7.63 -15.91 9.74
N ALA A 155 -7.55 -15.78 8.41
CA ALA A 155 -7.99 -14.60 7.66
C ALA A 155 -9.34 -14.86 6.96
N TYR A 156 -10.26 -13.90 7.06
CA TYR A 156 -11.58 -13.96 6.43
C TYR A 156 -11.93 -12.63 5.78
N GLY A 157 -12.54 -12.67 4.59
CA GLY A 157 -13.24 -11.56 3.93
C GLY A 157 -12.73 -10.15 4.27
N GLY A 158 -11.50 -9.82 3.89
CA GLY A 158 -10.76 -8.63 4.33
C GLY A 158 -9.33 -8.63 3.80
N VAL A 159 -8.53 -7.64 4.18
CA VAL A 159 -7.06 -7.71 3.99
C VAL A 159 -6.50 -8.71 5.01
N PRO A 160 -5.78 -9.76 4.59
CA PRO A 160 -5.23 -10.74 5.52
C PRO A 160 -4.20 -10.16 6.51
N PHE A 161 -3.23 -9.42 6.01
CA PHE A 161 -2.13 -8.86 6.79
C PHE A 161 -2.07 -7.35 6.62
N PRO A 162 -2.96 -6.56 7.25
CA PRO A 162 -2.97 -5.10 7.09
C PRO A 162 -1.67 -4.43 7.56
N MET A 163 -0.89 -5.10 8.41
CA MET A 163 0.43 -4.64 8.86
C MET A 163 1.46 -5.73 8.54
N PRO A 164 1.87 -5.89 7.27
CA PRO A 164 2.72 -6.99 6.86
C PRO A 164 4.15 -6.80 7.38
N ALA A 165 4.69 -7.82 8.03
CA ALA A 165 6.07 -7.93 8.46
C ALA A 165 6.98 -8.54 7.38
N THR A 166 6.41 -9.31 6.44
CA THR A 166 7.19 -10.02 5.41
C THR A 166 6.69 -9.78 3.98
N GLY A 167 7.57 -9.97 3.00
CA GLY A 167 7.18 -9.90 1.58
C GLY A 167 6.15 -10.95 1.18
N GLN A 168 6.12 -12.12 1.84
CA GLN A 168 5.12 -13.15 1.59
C GLN A 168 3.71 -12.68 1.99
N GLU A 169 3.58 -11.99 3.12
CA GLU A 169 2.31 -11.41 3.56
C GLU A 169 1.81 -10.33 2.58
N VAL A 170 2.72 -9.52 2.02
CA VAL A 170 2.39 -8.55 0.96
C VAL A 170 1.86 -9.26 -0.29
N ILE A 171 2.49 -10.37 -0.68
CA ILE A 171 2.02 -11.20 -1.82
C ILE A 171 0.62 -11.76 -1.52
N TRP A 172 0.39 -12.28 -0.32
CA TRP A 172 -0.93 -12.79 0.07
C TRP A 172 -1.99 -11.71 0.12
N ASN A 173 -1.68 -10.51 0.57
CA ASN A 173 -2.58 -9.36 0.47
C ASN A 173 -2.97 -9.06 -0.97
N HIS A 174 -2.02 -9.14 -1.91
CA HIS A 174 -2.32 -8.98 -3.33
C HIS A 174 -3.24 -10.10 -3.84
N LEU A 175 -2.93 -11.36 -3.51
CA LEU A 175 -3.69 -12.53 -3.96
C LEU A 175 -5.11 -12.59 -3.39
N MET A 176 -5.29 -12.23 -2.12
CA MET A 176 -6.56 -12.33 -1.39
C MET A 176 -7.29 -10.99 -1.24
N ARG A 177 -6.85 -9.95 -1.95
CA ARG A 177 -7.49 -8.63 -1.88
C ARG A 177 -8.98 -8.75 -2.19
N TYR A 178 -9.79 -7.97 -1.48
CA TYR A 178 -11.19 -7.80 -1.84
C TYR A 178 -11.29 -7.14 -3.22
N THR A 179 -12.05 -7.74 -4.13
CA THR A 179 -12.22 -7.26 -5.52
C THR A 179 -13.65 -6.85 -5.86
N GLY A 180 -14.52 -6.72 -4.86
CA GLY A 180 -15.95 -6.46 -5.01
C GLY A 180 -16.80 -7.68 -4.65
N ALA A 181 -18.08 -7.45 -4.34
CA ALA A 181 -19.00 -8.50 -3.90
C ALA A 181 -19.51 -9.42 -5.03
N TYR A 182 -19.35 -9.02 -6.30
CA TYR A 182 -19.93 -9.70 -7.47
C TYR A 182 -18.90 -10.24 -8.45
N ARG A 183 -17.65 -10.43 -8.03
CA ARG A 183 -16.69 -11.19 -8.82
C ARG A 183 -16.82 -12.68 -8.48
N SER A 184 -17.44 -13.42 -9.41
CA SER A 184 -17.40 -14.88 -9.49
C SER A 184 -15.99 -15.39 -9.80
#